data_AF-A0A973SVQ8-F1
#
_entry.id   AF-A0A973SVQ8-F1
#
_cell.length_a   1.000
_cell.length_b   1.000
_cell.length_c   1.000
_cell.angle_alpha   90.00
_cell.angle_beta   90.00
_cell.angle_gamma   90.00
#
_symmetry.space_group_name_H-M   'P 1'
#
loop_
_entity.id
_entity.type
_entity.pdbx_description
1 polymer ?
#
loop_
_entity_poly.entity_id
_entity_poly.type
_entity_poly.pdbx_seq_one_letter_code
_entity_poly.pdbx_strand_id
1 'polypeptide(L)'
;AFRLYPLYLAVIAVVMALAWWIPVRPEVPRDAAAAAAHATMLLDVVGVAGVMNTMWTLSYEMVFYLLVTALFVTGVRDRRGLLAVAFGVAALVAGLALSGAPLSGGWLSWTSFGVFAAGLAGVISGRLRTAAACALGVMALALLLLSSRVPWFGAAILAVMFTGTALRRWERGQGSLWPVALAASLVTVCPVWAQNAGWWWVRPDVWGTTVVLAGLTFAAGLAFRARRVPAALTWLGLMSYSLYLVHLPVLIVVMEVAGEMRWSPLPLQLGVSALFLALVLPGSRLTYRFLERPMQALGRRLARGGSRSPDIRAA
;
A
#
# COMPACT_ATOMS: atom_id res chain seq x y z
N ALA A 1 5.82 7.49 -9.38
CA ALA A 1 4.79 7.52 -10.43
C ALA A 1 4.82 6.29 -11.35
N PHE A 2 5.85 6.13 -12.21
CA PHE A 2 5.88 5.14 -13.32
C PHE A 2 5.76 3.65 -12.97
N ARG A 3 5.93 3.26 -11.70
CA ARG A 3 5.74 1.86 -11.27
C ARG A 3 4.27 1.54 -10.98
N LEU A 4 3.58 2.42 -10.25
CA LEU A 4 2.26 2.13 -9.70
C LEU A 4 1.12 2.66 -10.59
N TYR A 5 1.20 3.94 -10.95
CA TYR A 5 0.11 4.67 -11.61
C TYR A 5 -0.42 4.05 -12.91
N PRO A 6 0.42 3.56 -13.84
CA PRO A 6 -0.08 3.10 -15.14
C PRO A 6 -1.08 1.96 -15.02
N LEU A 7 -0.75 0.92 -14.24
CA LEU A 7 -1.65 -0.20 -14.05
C LEU A 7 -2.85 0.18 -13.18
N TYR A 8 -2.64 0.99 -12.14
CA TYR A 8 -3.72 1.46 -11.28
C TYR A 8 -4.81 2.20 -12.08
N LEU A 9 -4.40 3.14 -12.94
CA LEU A 9 -5.32 3.87 -13.81
C LEU A 9 -5.97 2.96 -14.86
N ALA A 10 -5.21 2.02 -15.44
CA ALA A 10 -5.76 1.05 -16.40
C ALA A 10 -6.84 0.17 -15.76
N VAL A 11 -6.63 -0.32 -14.54
CA VAL A 11 -7.63 -1.11 -13.81
C VAL A 11 -8.86 -0.27 -13.47
N ILE A 12 -8.68 0.98 -13.03
CA ILE A 12 -9.82 1.89 -12.84
C ILE A 12 -10.60 2.05 -14.14
N ALA A 13 -9.93 2.31 -15.26
CA ALA A 13 -10.58 2.48 -16.56
C ALA A 13 -11.37 1.22 -16.98
N VAL A 14 -10.78 0.03 -16.81
CA VAL A 14 -11.47 -1.24 -17.10
C VAL A 14 -12.69 -1.44 -16.22
N VAL A 15 -12.57 -1.21 -14.90
CA VAL A 15 -13.70 -1.35 -13.98
C VAL A 15 -14.81 -0.36 -14.33
N MET A 16 -14.46 0.89 -14.63
CA MET A 16 -15.44 1.89 -15.07
C MET A 16 -16.10 1.52 -16.40
N ALA A 17 -15.35 0.93 -17.34
CA ALA A 17 -15.89 0.43 -18.60
C ALA A 17 -16.81 -0.78 -18.43
N LEU A 18 -16.62 -1.57 -17.37
CA LEU A 18 -17.50 -2.70 -17.02
C LEU A 18 -18.72 -2.28 -16.18
N ALA A 19 -18.79 -1.01 -15.74
CA ALA A 19 -19.80 -0.53 -14.80
C ALA A 19 -21.25 -0.62 -15.31
N TRP A 20 -21.45 -0.71 -16.63
CA TRP A 20 -22.77 -0.91 -17.23
C TRP A 20 -23.32 -2.33 -17.02
N TRP A 21 -22.44 -3.31 -16.84
CA TRP A 21 -22.78 -4.70 -16.59
C TRP A 21 -22.62 -5.06 -15.11
N ILE A 22 -21.49 -4.69 -14.51
CA ILE A 22 -21.16 -4.97 -13.12
C ILE A 22 -21.04 -3.64 -12.38
N PRO A 23 -22.07 -3.24 -11.59
CA PRO A 23 -22.07 -1.95 -10.91
C PRO A 23 -20.85 -1.75 -10.02
N VAL A 24 -20.23 -0.58 -10.11
CA VAL A 24 -19.20 -0.18 -9.15
C VAL A 24 -19.82 -0.12 -7.75
N ARG A 25 -19.05 -0.60 -6.78
CA ARG A 25 -19.41 -0.64 -5.36
C ARG A 25 -20.08 0.67 -4.89
N PRO A 26 -21.19 0.59 -4.15
CA PRO A 26 -21.96 1.77 -3.76
C PRO A 26 -21.20 2.67 -2.77
N GLU A 27 -20.20 2.12 -2.07
CA GLU A 27 -19.37 2.89 -1.15
C GLU A 27 -18.45 3.90 -1.86
N VAL A 28 -18.25 3.79 -3.17
CA VAL A 28 -17.39 4.68 -3.95
C VAL A 28 -18.18 5.95 -4.31
N PRO A 29 -17.82 7.12 -3.76
CA PRO A 29 -18.53 8.35 -4.07
C PRO A 29 -18.37 8.69 -5.56
N ARG A 30 -19.46 9.14 -6.19
CA ARG A 30 -19.51 9.51 -7.62
C ARG A 30 -19.37 11.01 -7.81
N ASP A 31 -18.35 11.60 -7.20
CA ASP A 31 -18.07 13.03 -7.25
C ASP A 31 -16.61 13.34 -7.62
N ALA A 32 -16.34 14.60 -7.90
CA ALA A 32 -15.00 15.04 -8.28
C ALA A 32 -14.00 14.98 -7.11
N ALA A 33 -14.48 15.00 -5.85
CA ALA A 33 -13.63 14.81 -4.68
C ALA A 33 -13.05 13.37 -4.65
N ALA A 34 -13.85 12.36 -4.96
CA ALA A 34 -13.35 10.99 -5.10
C ALA A 34 -12.30 10.85 -6.20
N ALA A 35 -12.48 11.54 -7.34
CA ALA A 35 -11.48 11.56 -8.40
C ALA A 35 -10.14 12.18 -7.93
N ALA A 36 -10.19 13.27 -7.15
CA ALA A 36 -9.00 13.89 -6.55
C ALA A 36 -8.29 12.95 -5.57
N ALA A 37 -9.06 12.23 -4.74
CA ALA A 37 -8.54 11.22 -3.81
C ALA A 37 -7.87 10.04 -4.54
N HIS A 38 -8.47 9.59 -5.64
CA HIS A 38 -7.91 8.54 -6.50
C HIS A 38 -6.66 9.00 -7.24
N ALA A 39 -6.59 10.26 -7.68
CA ALA A 39 -5.46 10.83 -8.40
C ALA A 39 -4.18 10.90 -7.53
N THR A 40 -4.31 11.11 -6.22
CA THR A 40 -3.16 11.08 -5.28
C THR A 40 -2.84 9.69 -4.75
N MET A 41 -3.70 8.69 -5.03
CA MET A 41 -3.72 7.38 -4.37
C MET A 41 -3.91 7.46 -2.84
N LEU A 42 -4.32 8.61 -2.27
CA LEU A 42 -4.52 8.79 -0.82
C LEU A 42 -5.97 8.52 -0.38
N LEU A 43 -6.78 7.87 -1.23
CA LEU A 43 -8.21 7.62 -0.99
C LEU A 43 -8.55 7.12 0.41
N ASP A 44 -7.81 6.16 0.96
CA ASP A 44 -8.19 5.56 2.25
C ASP A 44 -7.97 6.51 3.43
N VAL A 45 -6.92 7.33 3.33
CA VAL A 45 -6.56 8.30 4.38
C VAL A 45 -7.34 9.61 4.31
N VAL A 46 -8.13 9.82 3.25
CA VAL A 46 -9.13 10.91 3.14
C VAL A 46 -10.57 10.42 3.27
N GLY A 47 -10.77 9.16 3.68
CA GLY A 47 -12.09 8.59 3.91
C GLY A 47 -12.85 8.14 2.66
N VAL A 48 -12.19 8.06 1.50
CA VAL A 48 -12.80 7.66 0.22
C VAL A 48 -12.64 6.15 -0.02
N ALA A 49 -13.71 5.48 -0.46
CA ALA A 49 -13.64 4.09 -0.87
C ALA A 49 -12.96 3.92 -2.23
N GLY A 50 -12.13 2.89 -2.36
CA GLY A 50 -11.48 2.61 -3.63
C GLY A 50 -12.44 1.96 -4.62
N VAL A 51 -12.39 2.38 -5.89
CA VAL A 51 -13.04 1.73 -7.04
C VAL A 51 -12.98 0.21 -6.89
N MET A 52 -11.78 -0.33 -6.65
CA MET A 52 -11.59 -1.71 -6.17
C MET A 52 -11.21 -1.73 -4.70
N ASN A 53 -11.77 -2.69 -3.94
CA ASN A 53 -11.51 -2.77 -2.50
C ASN A 53 -10.01 -2.87 -2.21
N THR A 54 -9.26 -3.62 -3.00
CA THR A 54 -7.80 -3.77 -2.85
C THR A 54 -7.02 -2.45 -2.97
N MET A 55 -7.58 -1.37 -3.50
CA MET A 55 -6.84 -0.11 -3.66
C MET A 55 -6.54 0.60 -2.34
N TRP A 56 -7.20 0.25 -1.22
CA TRP A 56 -6.94 0.89 0.08
C TRP A 56 -5.49 0.72 0.54
N THR A 57 -4.85 -0.43 0.26
CA THR A 57 -3.46 -0.68 0.70
C THR A 57 -2.45 0.24 0.01
N LEU A 58 -2.75 0.67 -1.23
CA LEU A 58 -1.91 1.58 -1.98
C LEU A 58 -1.84 2.96 -1.33
N SER A 59 -2.90 3.38 -0.62
CA SER A 59 -2.87 4.62 0.16
C SER A 59 -1.81 4.57 1.25
N TYR A 60 -1.72 3.46 1.97
CA TYR A 60 -0.69 3.27 2.99
C TYR A 60 0.72 3.16 2.40
N GLU A 61 0.87 2.53 1.24
CA GLU A 61 2.15 2.50 0.51
C GLU A 61 2.59 3.91 0.09
N MET A 62 1.66 4.74 -0.38
CA MET A 62 1.93 6.13 -0.74
C MET A 62 2.29 6.99 0.47
N VAL A 63 1.56 6.86 1.59
CA VAL A 63 1.92 7.54 2.85
C VAL A 63 3.34 7.16 3.27
N PHE A 64 3.68 5.86 3.22
CA PHE A 64 5.03 5.40 3.52
C PHE A 64 6.08 6.05 2.60
N TYR A 65 5.85 6.11 1.29
CA TYR A 65 6.79 6.77 0.38
C TYR A 65 6.96 8.25 0.64
N LEU A 66 5.89 8.98 0.95
CA LEU A 66 5.96 10.41 1.29
C LEU A 66 6.75 10.63 2.58
N LEU A 67 6.50 9.82 3.61
CA LEU A 67 7.23 9.85 4.88
C LEU A 67 8.71 9.53 4.72
N VAL A 68 9.03 8.42 4.03
CA VAL A 68 10.43 8.02 3.80
C VAL A 68 11.17 9.06 2.96
N THR A 69 10.49 9.68 1.99
CA THR A 69 11.08 10.79 1.22
C THR A 69 11.41 11.98 2.10
N ALA A 70 10.49 12.39 2.99
CA ALA A 70 10.74 13.47 3.95
C ALA A 70 11.92 13.14 4.90
N LEU A 71 11.94 11.93 5.46
CA LEU A 71 13.04 11.46 6.33
C LEU A 71 14.38 11.43 5.59
N PHE A 72 14.39 10.98 4.34
CA PHE A 72 15.61 10.89 3.54
C PHE A 72 16.19 12.26 3.21
N VAL A 73 15.35 13.21 2.78
CA VAL A 73 15.80 14.57 2.40
C VAL A 73 16.25 15.38 3.62
N THR A 74 15.68 15.13 4.80
CA THR A 74 16.11 15.74 6.07
C THR A 74 17.31 15.04 6.72
N GLY A 75 17.74 13.90 6.17
CA GLY A 75 18.85 13.11 6.73
C GLY A 75 18.52 12.36 8.02
N VAL A 76 17.25 12.35 8.45
CA VAL A 76 16.79 11.60 9.61
C VAL A 76 16.86 10.11 9.28
N ARG A 77 17.70 9.39 10.03
CA ARG A 77 17.85 7.94 9.90
C ARG A 77 17.30 7.26 11.14
N ASP A 78 16.49 6.22 10.96
CA ASP A 78 16.10 5.36 12.07
C ASP A 78 17.31 4.50 12.51
N ARG A 79 18.08 5.05 13.45
CA ARG A 79 19.31 4.43 13.95
C ARG A 79 19.04 3.26 14.90
N ARG A 80 17.82 3.13 15.44
CA ARG A 80 17.52 2.17 16.50
C ARG A 80 16.28 1.31 16.23
N GLY A 81 15.60 1.50 15.10
CA GLY A 81 14.31 0.85 14.82
C GLY A 81 13.13 1.49 15.57
N LEU A 82 13.31 2.74 16.03
CA LEU A 82 12.34 3.43 16.89
C LEU A 82 11.11 3.88 16.13
N LEU A 83 11.18 4.07 14.80
CA LEU A 83 10.00 4.46 14.03
C LEU A 83 8.93 3.36 14.06
N ALA A 84 9.34 2.09 13.99
CA ALA A 84 8.42 0.96 14.11
C ALA A 84 7.68 0.97 15.47
N VAL A 85 8.42 1.21 16.55
CA VAL A 85 7.85 1.31 17.90
C VAL A 85 6.96 2.55 18.03
N ALA A 86 7.38 3.70 17.54
CA ALA A 86 6.63 4.94 17.60
C ALA A 86 5.27 4.81 16.88
N PHE A 87 5.26 4.20 15.69
CA PHE A 87 4.00 3.90 14.98
C PHE A 87 3.16 2.82 15.68
N GLY A 88 3.79 1.84 16.34
CA GLY A 88 3.07 0.86 17.17
C GLY A 88 2.40 1.50 18.38
N VAL A 89 3.07 2.45 19.05
CA VAL A 89 2.49 3.24 20.14
C VAL A 89 1.38 4.14 19.60
N ALA A 90 1.60 4.82 18.47
CA ALA A 90 0.58 5.63 17.83
C ALA A 90 -0.66 4.80 17.45
N ALA A 91 -0.48 3.56 16.98
CA ALA A 91 -1.58 2.65 16.69
C ALA A 91 -2.37 2.31 17.96
N LEU A 92 -1.69 1.94 19.05
CA LEU A 92 -2.34 1.65 20.33
C LEU A 92 -3.09 2.87 20.87
N VAL A 93 -2.45 4.03 20.90
CA VAL A 93 -3.05 5.29 21.37
C VAL A 93 -4.25 5.69 20.52
N ALA A 94 -4.12 5.64 19.18
CA ALA A 94 -5.22 5.94 18.28
C ALA A 94 -6.39 4.96 18.45
N GLY A 95 -6.10 3.67 18.69
CA GLY A 95 -7.13 2.67 18.95
C GLY A 95 -7.92 2.95 20.22
N LEU A 96 -7.20 3.30 21.29
CA LEU A 96 -7.78 3.61 22.60
C LEU A 96 -8.53 4.95 22.63
N ALA A 97 -8.05 5.95 21.90
CA ALA A 97 -8.52 7.33 22.01
C ALA A 97 -9.56 7.73 20.95
N LEU A 98 -9.59 7.07 19.78
CA LEU A 98 -10.41 7.51 18.65
C LEU A 98 -11.54 6.52 18.33
N SER A 99 -12.78 6.99 18.38
CA SER A 99 -13.99 6.26 17.94
C SER A 99 -14.26 6.41 16.42
N GLY A 100 -13.36 7.04 15.69
CA GLY A 100 -13.45 7.24 14.25
C GLY A 100 -12.45 8.28 13.78
N ALA A 101 -12.48 8.64 12.50
CA ALA A 101 -11.67 9.72 11.97
C ALA A 101 -12.15 11.08 12.54
N PRO A 102 -11.29 11.83 13.27
CA PRO A 102 -11.65 13.17 13.75
C PRO A 102 -12.03 14.15 12.63
N LEU A 103 -11.38 14.01 11.47
CA LEU A 103 -11.60 14.84 10.29
C LEU A 103 -12.26 14.01 9.19
N SER A 104 -13.34 14.54 8.63
CA SER A 104 -14.03 13.94 7.49
C SER A 104 -14.56 15.02 6.54
N GLY A 105 -14.86 14.62 5.30
CA GLY A 105 -15.47 15.48 4.29
C GLY A 105 -14.68 15.56 2.99
N GLY A 106 -15.38 15.81 1.88
CA GLY A 106 -14.79 15.86 0.53
C GLY A 106 -13.72 16.94 0.35
N TRP A 107 -13.72 18.00 1.17
CA TRP A 107 -12.70 19.04 1.15
C TRP A 107 -11.29 18.50 1.40
N LEU A 108 -11.14 17.45 2.22
CA LEU A 108 -9.86 16.80 2.49
C LEU A 108 -9.24 16.20 1.22
N SER A 109 -10.07 15.71 0.30
CA SER A 109 -9.61 15.18 -0.99
C SER A 109 -9.04 16.29 -1.88
N TRP A 110 -9.70 17.45 -1.91
CA TRP A 110 -9.21 18.61 -2.67
C TRP A 110 -7.97 19.25 -2.05
N THR A 111 -7.96 19.44 -0.73
CA THR A 111 -6.81 19.99 -0.01
C THR A 111 -5.59 19.08 -0.15
N SER A 112 -5.77 17.77 0.04
CA SER A 112 -4.66 16.81 -0.14
C SER A 112 -4.18 16.77 -1.58
N PHE A 113 -5.06 16.83 -2.58
CA PHE A 113 -4.68 16.93 -3.99
C PHE A 113 -3.87 18.20 -4.29
N GLY A 114 -4.33 19.35 -3.82
CA GLY A 114 -3.63 20.63 -4.01
C GLY A 114 -2.24 20.64 -3.39
N VAL A 115 -2.13 20.20 -2.12
CA VAL A 115 -0.84 20.07 -1.42
C VAL A 115 0.05 19.02 -2.10
N PHE A 116 -0.51 17.91 -2.55
CA PHE A 116 0.24 16.87 -3.27
C PHE A 116 0.82 17.42 -4.59
N ALA A 117 0.01 18.10 -5.40
CA ALA A 117 0.43 18.69 -6.66
C ALA A 117 1.49 19.78 -6.46
N ALA A 118 1.26 20.71 -5.53
CA ALA A 118 2.20 21.78 -5.20
C ALA A 118 3.51 21.23 -4.63
N GLY A 119 3.43 20.26 -3.72
CA GLY A 119 4.59 19.58 -3.15
C GLY A 119 5.38 18.81 -4.21
N LEU A 120 4.71 18.09 -5.10
CA LEU A 120 5.37 17.38 -6.20
C LEU A 120 6.06 18.36 -7.16
N ALA A 121 5.42 19.47 -7.51
CA ALA A 121 6.03 20.53 -8.32
C ALA A 121 7.24 21.16 -7.60
N GLY A 122 7.16 21.38 -6.29
CA GLY A 122 8.26 21.86 -5.45
C GLY A 122 9.45 20.90 -5.39
N VAL A 123 9.20 19.59 -5.37
CA VAL A 123 10.25 18.56 -5.43
C VAL A 123 10.89 18.51 -6.82
N ILE A 124 10.09 18.59 -7.89
CA ILE A 124 10.57 18.53 -9.28
C ILE A 124 11.38 19.79 -9.66
N SER A 125 10.93 20.97 -9.22
CA SER A 125 11.61 22.25 -9.48
C SER A 125 12.94 22.41 -8.74
N GLY A 126 13.22 21.58 -7.72
CA GLY A 126 14.47 21.56 -6.97
C GLY A 126 14.66 22.69 -5.95
N ARG A 127 14.04 23.86 -6.15
CA ARG A 127 14.26 25.07 -5.32
C ARG A 127 13.72 24.93 -3.88
N LEU A 128 12.64 24.18 -3.69
CA LEU A 128 11.99 23.98 -2.38
C LEU A 128 11.92 22.49 -2.00
N ARG A 129 12.85 21.67 -2.51
CA ARG A 129 12.76 20.21 -2.42
C ARG A 129 12.56 19.69 -1.00
N THR A 130 13.32 20.20 -0.03
CA THR A 130 13.21 19.77 1.37
C THR A 130 11.89 20.20 2.00
N ALA A 131 11.52 21.48 1.87
CA ALA A 131 10.26 21.99 2.40
C ALA A 131 9.06 21.27 1.80
N ALA A 132 9.07 21.04 0.48
CA ALA A 132 8.02 20.32 -0.23
C ALA A 132 7.92 18.85 0.21
N ALA A 133 9.05 18.14 0.32
CA ALA A 133 9.06 16.76 0.83
C ALA A 133 8.53 16.68 2.27
N CYS A 134 8.93 17.61 3.14
CA CYS A 134 8.41 17.70 4.51
C CYS A 134 6.91 18.00 4.54
N ALA A 135 6.43 18.95 3.74
CA ALA A 135 5.01 19.28 3.66
C ALA A 135 4.18 18.05 3.22
N LEU A 136 4.64 17.30 2.23
CA LEU A 136 4.00 16.07 1.79
C LEU A 136 4.01 14.98 2.87
N GLY A 137 5.13 14.80 3.57
CA GLY A 137 5.26 13.83 4.65
C GLY A 137 4.37 14.17 5.85
N VAL A 138 4.33 15.44 6.26
CA VAL A 138 3.48 15.94 7.34
C VAL A 138 2.00 15.80 6.97
N MET A 139 1.62 16.19 5.76
CA MET A 139 0.26 15.98 5.26
C MET A 139 -0.12 14.50 5.31
N ALA A 140 0.75 13.61 4.80
CA ALA A 140 0.48 12.18 4.80
C ALA A 140 0.30 11.60 6.21
N LEU A 141 1.13 12.04 7.17
CA LEU A 141 1.01 11.64 8.58
C LEU A 141 -0.28 12.17 9.22
N ALA A 142 -0.61 13.43 8.97
CA ALA A 142 -1.82 14.06 9.50
C ALA A 142 -3.07 13.38 8.97
N LEU A 143 -3.15 13.12 7.66
CA LEU A 143 -4.28 12.39 7.06
C LEU A 143 -4.39 10.97 7.61
N LEU A 144 -3.27 10.25 7.75
CA LEU A 144 -3.24 8.90 8.33
C LEU A 144 -3.85 8.87 9.74
N LEU A 145 -3.46 9.80 10.61
CA LEU A 145 -3.85 9.80 12.02
C LEU A 145 -5.21 10.46 12.27
N LEU A 146 -5.59 11.45 11.47
CA LEU A 146 -6.75 12.31 11.72
C LEU A 146 -7.92 12.08 10.74
N SER A 147 -7.68 11.47 9.58
CA SER A 147 -8.71 11.34 8.53
C SER A 147 -8.88 9.93 7.99
N SER A 148 -7.93 9.02 8.20
CA SER A 148 -8.07 7.62 7.80
C SER A 148 -9.33 7.00 8.40
N ARG A 149 -10.02 6.16 7.61
CA ARG A 149 -11.20 5.41 8.05
C ARG A 149 -10.96 4.66 9.35
N VAL A 150 -9.75 4.12 9.53
CA VAL A 150 -9.33 3.43 10.74
C VAL A 150 -7.91 3.87 11.11
N PRO A 151 -7.75 4.96 11.89
CA PRO A 151 -6.45 5.56 12.16
C PRO A 151 -5.44 4.61 12.82
N TRP A 152 -5.90 3.81 13.78
CA TRP A 152 -5.07 2.83 14.47
C TRP A 152 -4.50 1.78 13.51
N PHE A 153 -5.29 1.37 12.51
CA PHE A 153 -4.90 0.36 11.54
C PHE A 153 -3.85 0.91 10.58
N GLY A 154 -4.01 2.15 10.11
CA GLY A 154 -3.01 2.83 9.31
C GLY A 154 -1.66 2.99 10.02
N ALA A 155 -1.68 3.36 11.30
CA ALA A 155 -0.48 3.43 12.12
C ALA A 155 0.15 2.03 12.33
N ALA A 156 -0.66 0.99 12.54
CA ALA A 156 -0.17 -0.39 12.67
C ALA A 156 0.53 -0.89 11.39
N ILE A 157 -0.02 -0.56 10.22
CA ILE A 157 0.63 -0.86 8.93
C ILE A 157 1.99 -0.18 8.83
N LEU A 158 2.08 1.12 9.14
CA LEU A 158 3.38 1.80 9.14
C LEU A 158 4.36 1.21 10.15
N ALA A 159 3.89 0.81 11.34
CA ALA A 159 4.73 0.12 12.32
C ALA A 159 5.38 -1.13 11.70
N VAL A 160 4.58 -1.97 11.04
CA VAL A 160 5.07 -3.16 10.32
C VAL A 160 6.04 -2.78 9.20
N MET A 161 5.72 -1.79 8.36
CA MET A 161 6.60 -1.36 7.27
C MET A 161 7.97 -0.86 7.78
N PHE A 162 7.99 -0.12 8.89
CA PHE A 162 9.24 0.38 9.50
C PHE A 162 10.03 -0.70 10.24
N THR A 163 9.46 -1.86 10.60
CA THR A 163 10.23 -2.98 11.18
C THR A 163 11.37 -3.44 10.26
N GLY A 164 11.23 -3.27 8.95
CA GLY A 164 12.26 -3.60 7.97
C GLY A 164 13.58 -2.84 8.20
N THR A 165 13.52 -1.62 8.76
CA THR A 165 14.73 -0.86 9.12
C THR A 165 15.49 -1.51 10.27
N ALA A 166 14.78 -1.94 11.32
CA ALA A 166 15.35 -2.65 12.46
C ALA A 166 15.91 -4.01 12.05
N LEU A 167 15.17 -4.76 11.24
CA LEU A 167 15.60 -6.07 10.75
C LEU A 167 16.86 -5.97 9.87
N ARG A 168 16.90 -5.03 8.91
CA ARG A 168 18.09 -4.80 8.08
C ARG A 168 19.33 -4.49 8.91
N ARG A 169 19.18 -3.81 10.05
CA ARG A 169 20.30 -3.53 10.96
C ARG A 169 20.75 -4.77 11.71
N TRP A 170 19.81 -5.58 12.19
CA TRP A 170 20.10 -6.86 12.81
C TRP A 170 20.85 -7.80 11.84
N GLU A 171 20.42 -7.88 10.59
CA GLU A 171 21.13 -8.66 9.55
C GLU A 171 22.57 -8.18 9.30
N ARG A 172 22.83 -6.88 9.50
CA ARG A 172 24.16 -6.28 9.35
C ARG A 172 25.01 -6.35 10.63
N GLY A 173 24.50 -6.95 11.70
CA GLY A 173 25.18 -6.99 13.01
C GLY A 173 25.23 -5.64 13.73
N GLN A 174 24.41 -4.67 13.33
CA GLN A 174 24.44 -3.29 13.84
C GLN A 174 23.28 -2.97 14.79
N GLY A 175 22.46 -3.95 15.15
CA GLY A 175 21.29 -3.75 16.01
C GLY A 175 20.65 -5.04 16.52
N SER A 176 19.74 -4.88 17.46
CA SER A 176 18.97 -5.94 18.12
C SER A 176 17.56 -6.07 17.56
N LEU A 177 16.89 -7.20 17.82
CA LEU A 177 15.51 -7.46 17.39
C LEU A 177 14.42 -6.92 18.33
N TRP A 178 14.77 -6.35 19.50
CA TRP A 178 13.78 -5.84 20.45
C TRP A 178 12.79 -4.82 19.82
N PRO A 179 13.18 -3.90 18.91
CA PRO A 179 12.22 -2.96 18.32
C PRO A 179 11.19 -3.69 17.45
N VAL A 180 11.60 -4.76 16.76
CA VAL A 180 10.71 -5.62 15.98
C VAL A 180 9.75 -6.36 16.89
N ALA A 181 10.27 -6.97 17.97
CA ALA A 181 9.44 -7.69 18.94
C ALA A 181 8.43 -6.76 19.63
N LEU A 182 8.86 -5.56 20.04
CA LEU A 182 7.99 -4.58 20.66
C LEU A 182 6.94 -4.04 19.68
N ALA A 183 7.34 -3.66 18.47
CA ALA A 183 6.40 -3.20 17.44
C ALA A 183 5.38 -4.30 17.08
N ALA A 184 5.82 -5.56 16.93
CA ALA A 184 4.93 -6.68 16.69
C ALA A 184 3.94 -6.91 17.84
N SER A 185 4.41 -6.78 19.09
CA SER A 185 3.55 -6.89 20.28
C SER A 185 2.50 -5.78 20.33
N LEU A 186 2.91 -4.53 20.08
CA LEU A 186 2.01 -3.38 20.01
C LEU A 186 0.98 -3.53 18.89
N VAL A 187 1.40 -3.95 17.70
CA VAL A 187 0.50 -4.22 16.56
C VAL A 187 -0.47 -5.36 16.88
N THR A 188 -0.03 -6.40 17.58
CA THR A 188 -0.89 -7.54 17.96
C THR A 188 -1.97 -7.11 18.96
N VAL A 189 -1.61 -6.29 19.95
CA VAL A 189 -2.54 -5.87 21.01
C VAL A 189 -3.43 -4.70 20.60
N CYS A 190 -3.02 -3.87 19.63
CA CYS A 190 -3.73 -2.64 19.31
C CYS A 190 -5.23 -2.80 18.98
N PRO A 191 -5.72 -3.84 18.27
CA PRO A 191 -7.14 -3.95 17.97
C PRO A 191 -7.97 -4.42 19.18
N VAL A 192 -7.35 -5.12 20.15
CA VAL A 192 -8.04 -5.70 21.31
C VAL A 192 -8.78 -4.64 22.12
N TRP A 193 -8.17 -3.46 22.23
CA TRP A 193 -8.70 -2.33 22.98
C TRP A 193 -9.15 -1.18 22.09
N ALA A 194 -9.17 -1.38 20.76
CA ALA A 194 -9.56 -0.32 19.85
C ALA A 194 -11.07 -0.11 19.87
N GLN A 195 -11.52 1.13 20.05
CA GLN A 195 -12.94 1.48 20.17
C GLN A 195 -13.77 1.04 18.95
N ASN A 196 -13.14 0.97 17.76
CA ASN A 196 -13.80 0.62 16.49
C ASN A 196 -13.35 -0.73 15.91
N ALA A 197 -12.75 -1.62 16.71
CA ALA A 197 -12.40 -2.97 16.26
C ALA A 197 -13.68 -3.85 16.19
N GLY A 198 -14.55 -3.55 15.23
CA GLY A 198 -15.81 -4.28 15.00
C GLY A 198 -15.73 -5.34 13.91
N TRP A 199 -14.62 -5.45 13.18
CA TRP A 199 -14.51 -6.40 12.07
C TRP A 199 -14.13 -7.81 12.54
N TRP A 200 -14.70 -8.82 11.91
CA TRP A 200 -14.45 -10.23 12.28
C TRP A 200 -12.95 -10.61 12.21
N TRP A 201 -12.21 -10.03 11.27
CA TRP A 201 -10.80 -10.35 11.02
C TRP A 201 -9.82 -9.59 11.92
N VAL A 202 -10.28 -8.58 12.67
CA VAL A 202 -9.49 -7.92 13.73
C VAL A 202 -9.83 -8.42 15.13
N ARG A 203 -10.71 -9.43 15.26
CA ARG A 203 -10.96 -10.09 16.55
C ARG A 203 -9.64 -10.63 17.11
N PRO A 204 -9.42 -10.60 18.43
CA PRO A 204 -8.12 -10.91 19.02
C PRO A 204 -7.51 -12.26 18.58
N ASP A 205 -8.35 -13.27 18.46
CA ASP A 205 -7.99 -14.61 17.99
C ASP A 205 -7.57 -14.62 16.52
N VAL A 206 -8.39 -14.07 15.62
CA VAL A 206 -8.11 -14.02 14.17
C VAL A 206 -6.93 -13.11 13.85
N TRP A 207 -6.86 -11.95 14.50
CA TRP A 207 -5.78 -10.98 14.31
C TRP A 207 -4.46 -11.52 14.83
N GLY A 208 -4.43 -12.02 16.08
CA GLY A 208 -3.23 -12.57 16.69
C GLY A 208 -2.69 -13.76 15.89
N THR A 209 -3.56 -14.68 15.47
CA THR A 209 -3.15 -15.80 14.60
C THR A 209 -2.62 -15.31 13.26
N THR A 210 -3.25 -14.30 12.64
CA THR A 210 -2.77 -13.70 11.39
C THR A 210 -1.38 -13.08 11.54
N VAL A 211 -1.15 -12.30 12.60
CA VAL A 211 0.16 -11.66 12.86
C VAL A 211 1.24 -12.72 13.10
N VAL A 212 0.93 -13.77 13.87
CA VAL A 212 1.85 -14.89 14.11
C VAL A 212 2.18 -15.62 12.82
N LEU A 213 1.17 -16.00 12.03
CA LEU A 213 1.38 -16.70 10.75
C LEU A 213 2.15 -15.86 9.74
N ALA A 214 1.88 -14.55 9.68
CA ALA A 214 2.63 -13.62 8.86
C ALA A 214 4.10 -13.55 9.30
N GLY A 215 4.35 -13.43 10.61
CA GLY A 215 5.68 -13.43 11.20
C GLY A 215 6.44 -14.74 10.94
N LEU A 216 5.79 -15.89 11.08
CA LEU A 216 6.36 -17.21 10.79
C LEU A 216 6.68 -17.38 9.30
N THR A 217 5.78 -16.94 8.41
CA THR A 217 6.01 -16.96 6.96
C THR A 217 7.21 -16.10 6.59
N PHE A 218 7.31 -14.91 7.19
CA PHE A 218 8.44 -14.02 7.00
C PHE A 218 9.74 -14.63 7.55
N ALA A 219 9.72 -15.20 8.74
CA ALA A 219 10.88 -15.87 9.35
C ALA A 219 11.34 -17.08 8.53
N ALA A 220 10.41 -17.85 7.97
CA ALA A 220 10.73 -18.95 7.06
C ALA A 220 11.40 -18.42 5.79
N GLY A 221 10.85 -17.39 5.15
CA GLY A 221 11.47 -16.74 3.99
C GLY A 221 12.87 -16.22 4.29
N LEU A 222 13.06 -15.63 5.47
CA LEU A 222 14.34 -15.15 5.95
C LEU A 222 15.33 -16.30 6.21
N ALA A 223 14.89 -17.41 6.79
CA ALA A 223 15.72 -18.60 7.03
C ALA A 223 16.19 -19.26 5.72
N PHE A 224 15.35 -19.26 4.69
CA PHE A 224 15.68 -19.83 3.37
C PHE A 224 16.34 -18.84 2.40
N ARG A 225 16.67 -17.61 2.83
CA ARG A 225 17.22 -16.55 1.95
C ARG A 225 18.52 -16.92 1.21
N ALA A 226 19.31 -17.84 1.77
CA ALA A 226 20.56 -18.31 1.16
C ALA A 226 20.35 -19.41 0.11
N ARG A 227 19.13 -19.97 0.00
CA ARG A 227 18.79 -21.00 -0.97
C ARG A 227 18.29 -20.38 -2.26
N ARG A 228 18.42 -21.13 -3.36
CA ARG A 228 17.84 -20.73 -4.64
C ARG A 228 16.33 -20.76 -4.55
N VAL A 229 15.69 -19.62 -4.82
CA VAL A 229 14.23 -19.52 -4.92
C VAL A 229 13.79 -20.18 -6.24
N PRO A 230 12.79 -21.08 -6.22
CA PRO A 230 12.23 -21.67 -7.43
C PRO A 230 11.79 -20.64 -8.46
N ALA A 231 12.03 -20.92 -9.75
CA ALA A 231 11.72 -19.99 -10.84
C ALA A 231 10.25 -19.57 -10.88
N ALA A 232 9.32 -20.47 -10.53
CA ALA A 232 7.90 -20.16 -10.46
C ALA A 232 7.58 -19.09 -9.40
N LEU A 233 8.19 -19.17 -8.20
CA LEU A 233 7.99 -18.17 -7.14
C LEU A 233 8.63 -16.83 -7.52
N THR A 234 9.81 -16.84 -8.14
CA THR A 234 10.41 -15.62 -8.68
C THR A 234 9.54 -15.00 -9.76
N TRP A 235 8.97 -15.80 -10.65
CA TRP A 235 8.08 -15.34 -11.72
C TRP A 235 6.81 -14.70 -11.17
N LEU A 236 6.15 -15.33 -10.19
CA LEU A 236 5.00 -14.74 -9.49
C LEU A 236 5.39 -13.44 -8.78
N GLY A 237 6.54 -13.40 -8.12
CA GLY A 237 7.05 -12.21 -7.47
C GLY A 237 7.32 -11.04 -8.42
N LEU A 238 7.79 -11.32 -9.64
CA LEU A 238 8.06 -10.30 -10.66
C LEU A 238 6.79 -9.59 -11.14
N MET A 239 5.66 -10.31 -11.23
CA MET A 239 4.37 -9.74 -11.65
C MET A 239 3.41 -9.51 -10.47
N SER A 240 3.90 -9.51 -9.23
CA SER A 240 3.04 -9.51 -8.03
C SER A 240 2.15 -8.28 -7.93
N TYR A 241 2.64 -7.11 -8.36
CA TYR A 241 1.82 -5.89 -8.42
C TYR A 241 0.70 -6.02 -9.45
N SER A 242 1.00 -6.58 -10.61
CA SER A 242 0.00 -6.86 -11.64
C SER A 242 -1.03 -7.89 -11.18
N LEU A 243 -0.58 -8.94 -10.51
CA LEU A 243 -1.45 -9.94 -9.88
C LEU A 243 -2.34 -9.31 -8.82
N TYR A 244 -1.78 -8.46 -7.97
CA TYR A 244 -2.49 -7.78 -6.90
C TYR A 244 -3.64 -6.89 -7.40
N LEU A 245 -3.43 -6.13 -8.48
CA LEU A 245 -4.49 -5.25 -8.98
C LEU A 245 -5.51 -5.96 -9.89
N VAL A 246 -5.09 -6.98 -10.64
CA VAL A 246 -5.94 -7.65 -11.63
C VAL A 246 -6.80 -8.76 -11.01
N HIS A 247 -6.36 -9.39 -9.91
CA HIS A 247 -7.08 -10.53 -9.35
C HIS A 247 -8.52 -10.21 -8.95
N LEU A 248 -8.78 -9.03 -8.36
CA LEU A 248 -10.12 -8.72 -7.87
C LEU A 248 -11.11 -8.42 -9.01
N PRO A 249 -10.80 -7.58 -10.02
CA PRO A 249 -11.65 -7.44 -11.20
C PRO A 249 -11.95 -8.78 -11.90
N VAL A 250 -10.93 -9.63 -12.08
CA VAL A 250 -11.11 -10.95 -12.68
C VAL A 250 -12.00 -11.84 -11.81
N LEU A 251 -11.79 -11.84 -10.49
CA LEU A 251 -12.60 -12.61 -9.56
C LEU A 251 -14.07 -12.16 -9.61
N ILE A 252 -14.33 -10.86 -9.63
CA ILE A 252 -15.69 -10.30 -9.72
C ILE A 252 -16.35 -10.76 -11.02
N VAL A 253 -15.68 -10.64 -12.17
CA VAL A 253 -16.23 -11.10 -13.46
C VAL A 253 -16.51 -12.60 -13.45
N VAL A 254 -15.58 -13.41 -12.92
CA VAL A 254 -15.78 -14.87 -12.83
C VAL A 254 -16.96 -15.21 -11.93
N MET A 255 -17.11 -14.55 -10.78
CA MET A 255 -18.21 -14.80 -9.84
C MET A 255 -19.55 -14.26 -10.36
N GLU A 256 -19.56 -13.17 -11.11
CA GLU A 256 -20.77 -12.66 -11.78
C GLU A 256 -21.30 -13.68 -12.80
N VAL A 257 -20.40 -14.31 -13.57
CA VAL A 257 -20.77 -15.29 -14.60
C VAL A 257 -21.09 -16.67 -13.99
N ALA A 258 -20.28 -17.12 -13.03
CA ALA A 258 -20.43 -18.45 -12.45
C ALA A 258 -21.51 -18.51 -11.36
N GLY A 259 -21.82 -17.40 -10.70
CA GLY A 259 -22.70 -17.34 -9.54
C GLY A 259 -22.00 -17.66 -8.21
N GLU A 260 -22.77 -17.68 -7.12
CA GLU A 260 -22.28 -17.98 -5.78
C GLU A 260 -21.78 -19.43 -5.68
N MET A 261 -20.52 -19.61 -5.28
CA MET A 261 -19.87 -20.93 -5.24
C MET A 261 -19.86 -21.57 -3.86
N ARG A 262 -20.17 -20.83 -2.79
CA ARG A 262 -20.03 -21.29 -1.40
C ARG A 262 -20.77 -22.61 -1.11
N TRP A 263 -21.90 -22.84 -1.78
CA TRP A 263 -22.76 -24.01 -1.57
C TRP A 263 -22.77 -24.97 -2.77
N SER A 264 -21.90 -24.75 -3.75
CA SER A 264 -21.80 -25.56 -4.96
C SER A 264 -21.06 -26.88 -4.73
N PRO A 265 -21.29 -27.93 -5.53
CA PRO A 265 -20.52 -29.17 -5.46
C PRO A 265 -19.01 -28.93 -5.65
N LEU A 266 -18.18 -29.70 -4.94
CA LEU A 266 -16.72 -29.56 -4.99
C LEU A 266 -16.13 -29.54 -6.41
N PRO A 267 -16.57 -30.40 -7.37
CA PRO A 267 -16.04 -30.35 -8.74
C PRO A 267 -16.27 -28.99 -9.42
N LEU A 268 -17.43 -28.36 -9.17
CA LEU A 268 -17.74 -27.04 -9.73
C LEU A 268 -16.86 -25.96 -9.09
N GLN A 269 -16.68 -26.00 -7.76
CA GLN A 269 -15.78 -25.07 -7.06
C GLN A 269 -14.34 -25.17 -7.58
N LEU A 270 -13.84 -26.39 -7.80
CA LEU A 270 -12.52 -26.63 -8.37
C LEU A 270 -12.42 -26.15 -9.82
N GLY A 271 -13.45 -26.39 -10.63
CA GLY A 271 -13.53 -25.93 -12.02
C GLY A 271 -13.49 -24.40 -12.11
N VAL A 272 -14.30 -23.70 -11.30
CA VAL A 272 -14.32 -22.22 -11.26
C VAL A 272 -13.02 -21.66 -10.70
N SER A 273 -12.42 -22.30 -9.69
CA SER A 273 -11.11 -21.89 -9.17
C SER A 273 -10.00 -22.06 -10.21
N ALA A 274 -10.02 -23.16 -10.97
CA ALA A 274 -9.09 -23.40 -12.07
C ALA A 274 -9.29 -22.37 -13.19
N LEU A 275 -10.55 -22.04 -13.54
CA LEU A 275 -10.88 -20.99 -14.51
C LEU A 275 -10.36 -19.62 -14.04
N PHE A 276 -10.60 -19.27 -12.78
CA PHE A 276 -10.07 -18.03 -12.20
C PHE A 276 -8.54 -17.96 -12.31
N LEU A 277 -7.82 -19.03 -11.95
CA LEU A 277 -6.37 -19.10 -12.09
C LEU A 277 -5.92 -19.00 -13.56
N ALA A 278 -6.64 -19.66 -14.46
CA ALA A 278 -6.39 -19.65 -15.90
C ALA A 278 -6.62 -18.27 -16.54
N LEU A 279 -7.46 -17.42 -15.95
CA LEU A 279 -7.70 -16.05 -16.41
C LEU A 279 -6.75 -15.04 -15.75
N VAL A 280 -6.58 -15.13 -14.43
CA VAL A 280 -5.81 -14.15 -13.67
C VAL A 280 -4.33 -14.23 -14.00
N LEU A 281 -3.72 -15.42 -14.10
CA LEU A 281 -2.29 -15.53 -14.34
C LEU A 281 -1.87 -14.97 -15.72
N PRO A 282 -2.56 -15.29 -16.83
CA PRO A 282 -2.29 -14.64 -18.11
C PRO A 282 -2.63 -13.15 -18.10
N GLY A 283 -3.76 -12.74 -17.51
CA GLY A 283 -4.15 -11.33 -17.42
C GLY A 283 -3.11 -10.47 -16.69
N SER A 284 -2.60 -10.97 -15.56
CA SER A 284 -1.51 -10.36 -14.80
C SER A 284 -0.19 -10.35 -15.58
N ARG A 285 0.11 -11.40 -16.33
CA ARG A 285 1.31 -11.44 -17.20
C ARG A 285 1.24 -10.43 -18.35
N LEU A 286 0.08 -10.28 -18.97
CA LEU A 286 -0.14 -9.34 -20.08
C LEU A 286 0.00 -7.91 -19.57
N THR A 287 -0.70 -7.56 -18.49
CA THR A 287 -0.61 -6.23 -17.86
C THR A 287 0.81 -5.93 -17.38
N TYR A 288 1.52 -6.92 -16.79
CA TYR A 288 2.91 -6.77 -16.44
C TYR A 288 3.81 -6.46 -17.65
N ARG A 289 3.63 -7.20 -18.76
CA ARG A 289 4.46 -7.06 -19.96
C ARG A 289 4.21 -5.74 -20.70
N PHE A 290 2.95 -5.33 -20.81
CA PHE A 290 2.52 -4.23 -21.67
C PHE A 290 2.32 -2.89 -20.94
N LEU A 291 2.06 -2.90 -19.64
CA LEU A 291 1.86 -1.67 -18.86
C LEU A 291 3.01 -1.46 -17.87
N GLU A 292 3.24 -2.42 -17.00
CA GLU A 292 4.18 -2.25 -15.88
C GLU A 292 5.63 -2.14 -16.35
N ARG A 293 6.12 -3.14 -17.11
CA ARG A 293 7.52 -3.21 -17.56
C ARG A 293 7.93 -2.03 -18.46
N PRO A 294 7.12 -1.59 -19.45
CA PRO A 294 7.48 -0.45 -20.30
C PRO A 294 7.53 0.86 -19.53
N MET A 295 6.59 1.07 -18.60
CA MET A 295 6.56 2.30 -17.80
C MET A 295 7.68 2.36 -16.78
N GLN A 296 8.04 1.23 -16.16
CA GLN A 296 9.25 1.16 -15.35
C GLN A 296 10.51 1.48 -16.17
N ALA A 297 10.59 1.01 -17.42
CA ALA A 297 11.72 1.33 -18.31
C ALA A 297 11.77 2.83 -18.66
N LEU A 298 10.61 3.44 -18.95
CA LEU A 298 10.49 4.88 -19.19
C LEU A 298 10.93 5.69 -17.97
N GLY A 299 10.45 5.34 -16.77
CA GLY A 299 10.85 6.01 -15.53
C GLY A 299 12.36 5.94 -15.27
N ARG A 300 13.00 4.79 -15.53
CA ARG A 300 14.46 4.65 -15.42
C ARG A 300 15.21 5.51 -16.44
N ARG A 301 14.70 5.66 -17.66
CA ARG A 301 15.30 6.53 -18.69
C ARG A 301 15.23 8.00 -18.28
N LEU A 302 14.07 8.47 -17.82
CA LEU A 302 13.89 9.85 -17.37
C LEU A 302 14.76 10.19 -16.16
N ALA A 303 14.87 9.28 -15.18
CA ALA A 303 15.73 9.48 -14.01
C ALA A 303 17.22 9.60 -14.36
N ARG A 304 17.69 8.89 -15.41
CA ARG A 304 19.08 8.98 -15.90
C ARG A 304 19.32 10.20 -16.79
N GLY A 305 18.30 10.65 -17.52
CA GLY A 305 18.39 11.86 -18.37
C GLY A 305 18.55 13.14 -17.56
N GLY A 306 17.94 13.22 -16.38
CA GLY A 306 18.05 14.37 -15.47
C GLY A 306 19.34 14.42 -14.63
N SER A 307 20.16 13.37 -14.63
CA SER A 307 21.43 13.31 -13.89
C SER A 307 22.67 13.66 -14.71
N ARG A 308 22.51 14.27 -15.89
CA ARG A 308 23.65 14.91 -16.57
C ARG A 308 24.02 16.20 -15.82
N SER A 309 24.86 16.07 -14.79
CA SER A 309 25.72 17.18 -14.36
C SER A 309 26.56 17.65 -15.55
N PRO A 310 26.90 18.94 -15.65
CA PRO A 310 27.80 19.44 -16.68
C PRO A 310 29.10 18.65 -16.63
N ASP A 311 29.57 18.20 -17.78
CA ASP A 311 30.94 17.74 -17.96
C ASP A 311 31.87 18.84 -17.39
N ILE A 312 32.43 18.63 -16.20
CA ILE A 312 33.69 19.26 -15.83
C ILE A 312 34.74 18.53 -16.67
N ARG A 313 34.80 18.90 -17.96
CA ARG A 313 35.96 18.63 -18.80
C ARG A 313 36.92 19.79 -18.60
N ALA A 314 38.08 19.42 -18.09
CA ALA A 314 39.30 20.20 -17.97
C ALA A 314 39.55 21.13 -19.17
N ALA A 315 39.84 22.39 -18.86
CA ALA A 315 40.99 23.17 -19.35
C ALA A 315 41.15 24.39 -18.44
#